data_AF-A0A222G4S0-F1
#
_entry.id   AF-A0A222G4S0-F1
#
_cell.length_a   1.000
_cell.length_b   1.000
_cell.length_c   1.000
_cell.angle_alpha   90.00
_cell.angle_beta   90.00
_cell.angle_gamma   90.00
#
_symmetry.space_group_name_H-M   'P 1'
#
loop_
_entity.id
_entity.type
_entity.pdbx_description
1 polymer ?
#
loop_
_entity_poly.entity_id
_entity_poly.type
_entity_poly.pdbx_seq_one_letter_code
_entity_poly.pdbx_strand_id
1 'polypeptide(L)'
;MKSNRLLAVSIILNLLIFFNFHVFAESLRVSIPRMPVHAESDGKGILVDFAKVLAKKLKRDIDIQIVPFSRSIYYVNNNKVDFHLPFIKANIKAQANKKPLGHLKSAVRHQYKKQQNSNFIYSDETIFHVNFVLFSHKGVTIDINNLQDYKIETDTSHIPYLEGVEMGSDCILCSLKKIQYKMTDGYIFADSSTDPLLRYNSKLLPSIKRELYQRFEVKVLFPNTEKGRHLNKEVSAIITEMRTTGELTKLLSSVDLPYDDWQLPANN
;
A
#
# COMPACT_ATOMS: atom_id res chain seq x y z
N MET A 1 -29.46 35.09 -67.23
CA MET A 1 -29.71 34.40 -65.94
C MET A 1 -28.42 33.71 -65.46
N LYS A 2 -27.61 34.39 -64.65
CA LYS A 2 -26.46 33.79 -63.95
C LYS A 2 -26.43 34.36 -62.54
N SER A 3 -27.00 33.65 -61.59
CA SER A 3 -26.89 33.99 -60.18
C SER A 3 -27.02 32.70 -59.35
N ASN A 4 -26.33 32.68 -58.22
CA ASN A 4 -26.53 31.76 -57.09
C ASN A 4 -25.91 30.36 -57.19
N ARG A 5 -24.59 30.26 -57.44
CA ARG A 5 -23.82 29.07 -57.03
C ARG A 5 -22.65 29.33 -56.08
N LEU A 6 -22.33 30.58 -55.78
CA LEU A 6 -21.17 30.94 -54.96
C LEU A 6 -21.46 31.20 -53.47
N LEU A 7 -22.73 31.31 -53.05
CA LEU A 7 -23.06 31.52 -51.63
C LEU A 7 -23.27 30.23 -50.82
N ALA A 8 -23.55 29.09 -51.46
CA ALA A 8 -23.84 27.85 -50.74
C ALA A 8 -22.56 27.12 -50.26
N VAL A 9 -21.40 27.44 -50.81
CA VAL A 9 -20.13 26.77 -50.49
C VAL A 9 -19.45 27.39 -49.25
N SER A 10 -19.76 28.64 -48.90
CA SER A 10 -19.08 29.32 -47.78
C SER A 10 -19.70 29.05 -46.40
N ILE A 11 -20.91 28.50 -46.33
CA ILE A 11 -21.60 28.22 -45.06
C ILE A 11 -21.31 26.79 -44.56
N ILE A 12 -21.03 25.85 -45.46
CA ILE A 12 -20.75 24.45 -45.07
C ILE A 12 -19.32 24.28 -44.53
N LEU A 13 -18.38 25.17 -44.91
CA LEU A 13 -16.98 25.08 -44.44
C LEU A 13 -16.73 25.71 -43.06
N ASN A 14 -17.66 26.55 -42.55
CA ASN A 14 -17.54 27.16 -41.21
C ASN A 14 -18.22 26.36 -40.08
N LEU A 15 -18.96 25.30 -40.40
CA LEU A 15 -19.60 24.44 -39.39
C LEU A 15 -18.73 23.27 -38.91
N LEU A 16 -17.51 23.13 -39.44
CA LEU A 16 -16.62 21.99 -39.16
C LEU A 16 -15.48 22.29 -38.16
N ILE A 17 -15.40 23.50 -37.57
CA ILE A 17 -14.21 23.93 -36.77
C ILE A 17 -14.46 24.01 -35.24
N PHE A 18 -15.63 23.61 -34.73
CA PHE A 18 -15.87 23.61 -33.27
C PHE A 18 -16.30 22.27 -32.66
N PHE A 19 -15.93 21.14 -33.28
CA PHE A 19 -15.78 19.92 -32.49
C PHE A 19 -14.49 20.05 -31.67
N ASN A 20 -14.61 20.74 -30.53
CA ASN A 20 -13.71 20.53 -29.42
C ASN A 20 -13.86 19.06 -29.03
N PHE A 21 -13.08 18.17 -29.65
CA PHE A 21 -12.79 16.87 -29.07
C PHE A 21 -12.11 17.15 -27.74
N HIS A 22 -12.91 17.29 -26.69
CA HIS A 22 -12.42 17.02 -25.35
C HIS A 22 -12.06 15.54 -25.40
N VAL A 23 -10.79 15.25 -25.66
CA VAL A 23 -10.19 13.97 -25.31
C VAL A 23 -10.33 13.92 -23.79
N PHE A 24 -11.46 13.38 -23.32
CA PHE A 24 -11.64 13.06 -21.91
C PHE A 24 -10.57 12.03 -21.59
N ALA A 25 -9.52 12.49 -20.92
CA ALA A 25 -8.49 11.61 -20.42
C ALA A 25 -9.18 10.54 -19.56
N GLU A 26 -8.97 9.26 -19.88
CA GLU A 26 -9.53 8.15 -19.12
C GLU A 26 -9.20 8.33 -17.63
N SER A 27 -10.20 8.21 -16.77
CA SER A 27 -10.05 8.32 -15.31
C SER A 27 -9.00 7.34 -14.82
N LEU A 28 -8.15 7.79 -13.90
CA LEU A 28 -7.17 6.95 -13.24
C LEU A 28 -7.86 5.91 -12.37
N ARG A 29 -7.68 4.63 -12.65
CA ARG A 29 -8.21 3.54 -11.83
C ARG A 29 -7.19 3.19 -10.76
N VAL A 30 -7.61 3.24 -9.51
CA VAL A 30 -6.73 3.04 -8.34
C VAL A 30 -7.34 2.02 -7.41
N SER A 31 -6.58 0.99 -7.03
CA SER A 31 -7.02 0.06 -6.00
C SER A 31 -6.30 0.30 -4.68
N ILE A 32 -7.05 0.42 -3.59
CA ILE A 32 -6.54 0.63 -2.24
C ILE A 32 -7.04 -0.52 -1.36
N PRO A 33 -6.18 -1.19 -0.58
CA PRO A 33 -6.62 -2.26 0.30
C PRO A 33 -7.51 -1.70 1.41
N ARG A 34 -8.60 -2.38 1.74
CA ARG A 34 -9.41 -2.02 2.91
C ARG A 34 -8.57 -2.21 4.17
N MET A 35 -8.27 -1.12 4.87
CA MET A 35 -7.47 -1.15 6.09
C MET A 35 -7.97 -0.08 7.07
N PRO A 36 -8.02 -0.39 8.39
CA PRO A 36 -8.33 0.60 9.42
C PRO A 36 -7.44 1.84 9.27
N VAL A 37 -8.02 3.03 9.48
CA VAL A 37 -7.38 4.36 9.35
C VAL A 37 -7.02 4.76 7.90
N HIS A 38 -6.49 3.82 7.11
CA HIS A 38 -5.92 4.13 5.81
C HIS A 38 -6.97 4.20 4.69
N ALA A 39 -7.91 3.27 4.67
CA ALA A 39 -8.98 3.18 3.67
C ALA A 39 -10.13 2.30 4.19
N GLU A 40 -11.02 2.92 4.94
CA GLU A 40 -12.16 2.23 5.57
C GLU A 40 -13.32 2.07 4.57
N SER A 41 -13.51 3.07 3.71
CA SER A 41 -14.49 3.08 2.61
C SER A 41 -14.03 3.97 1.46
N ASP A 42 -14.79 3.99 0.37
CA ASP A 42 -14.61 4.84 -0.82
C ASP A 42 -14.51 6.34 -0.53
N GLY A 43 -15.12 6.80 0.56
CA GLY A 43 -15.06 8.19 1.02
C GLY A 43 -14.10 8.47 2.17
N LYS A 44 -13.52 7.45 2.81
CA LYS A 44 -12.91 7.60 4.15
C LYS A 44 -11.56 6.88 4.26
N GLY A 45 -10.54 7.65 4.60
CA GLY A 45 -9.22 7.15 4.99
C GLY A 45 -8.10 7.99 4.39
N ILE A 46 -6.96 8.05 5.09
CA ILE A 46 -5.87 8.96 4.70
C ILE A 46 -5.31 8.68 3.31
N LEU A 47 -5.35 7.43 2.85
CA LEU A 47 -4.87 7.03 1.53
C LEU A 47 -5.88 7.31 0.41
N VAL A 48 -7.17 7.38 0.76
CA VAL A 48 -8.21 7.88 -0.14
C VAL A 48 -8.00 9.37 -0.38
N ASP A 49 -7.73 10.13 0.69
CA ASP A 49 -7.45 11.57 0.59
C ASP A 49 -6.16 11.83 -0.20
N PHE A 50 -5.11 11.04 0.05
CA PHE A 50 -3.89 11.06 -0.76
C PHE A 50 -4.16 10.82 -2.25
N ALA A 51 -4.94 9.80 -2.59
CA ALA A 51 -5.28 9.50 -3.98
C ALA A 51 -6.06 10.64 -4.65
N LYS A 52 -6.99 11.29 -3.94
CA LYS A 52 -7.73 12.47 -4.42
C LYS A 52 -6.82 13.68 -4.65
N VAL A 53 -5.86 13.93 -3.74
CA VAL A 53 -4.87 15.01 -3.91
C VAL A 53 -3.98 14.76 -5.13
N LEU A 54 -3.50 13.52 -5.31
CA LEU A 54 -2.75 13.12 -6.50
C LEU A 54 -3.56 13.37 -7.78
N ALA A 55 -4.81 12.93 -7.83
CA ALA A 55 -5.69 13.13 -8.98
C ALA A 55 -5.86 14.61 -9.35
N LYS A 56 -6.07 15.46 -8.33
CA LYS A 56 -6.17 16.92 -8.51
C LYS A 56 -4.88 17.51 -9.09
N LYS A 57 -3.71 17.11 -8.59
CA LYS A 57 -2.41 17.60 -9.09
C LYS A 57 -2.09 17.09 -10.49
N LEU A 58 -2.51 15.86 -10.82
CA LEU A 58 -2.43 15.29 -12.17
C LEU A 58 -3.44 15.91 -13.14
N LYS A 59 -4.44 16.66 -12.65
CA LYS A 59 -5.57 17.17 -13.43
C LYS A 59 -6.32 16.04 -14.16
N ARG A 60 -6.52 14.92 -13.45
CA ARG A 60 -7.22 13.74 -13.97
C ARG A 60 -8.30 13.30 -12.99
N ASP A 61 -9.39 12.79 -13.53
CA ASP A 61 -10.39 12.09 -12.73
C ASP A 61 -9.81 10.80 -12.16
N ILE A 62 -10.36 10.33 -11.05
CA ILE A 62 -9.91 9.13 -10.35
C ILE A 62 -11.10 8.23 -9.97
N ASP A 63 -10.97 6.94 -10.24
CA ASP A 63 -11.85 5.87 -9.78
C ASP A 63 -11.12 5.07 -8.70
N ILE A 64 -11.59 5.17 -7.45
CA ILE A 64 -10.97 4.52 -6.29
C ILE A 64 -11.76 3.26 -5.93
N GLN A 65 -11.08 2.12 -5.95
CA GLN A 65 -11.63 0.81 -5.62
C GLN A 65 -11.06 0.32 -4.29
N ILE A 66 -11.90 0.29 -3.25
CA ILE A 66 -11.54 -0.27 -1.94
C ILE A 66 -11.85 -1.75 -1.89
N VAL A 67 -10.80 -2.57 -1.88
CA VAL A 67 -10.88 -4.04 -2.04
C VAL A 67 -9.99 -4.77 -1.03
N PRO A 68 -10.13 -6.10 -0.83
CA PRO A 68 -9.17 -6.86 -0.02
C PRO A 68 -7.72 -6.69 -0.53
N PHE A 69 -6.74 -6.76 0.38
CA PHE A 69 -5.34 -6.47 0.05
C PHE A 69 -4.80 -7.32 -1.11
N SER A 70 -5.00 -8.64 -1.02
CA SER A 70 -4.60 -9.60 -2.05
C SER A 70 -5.22 -9.28 -3.42
N ARG A 71 -6.49 -8.84 -3.44
CA ARG A 71 -7.19 -8.42 -4.68
C ARG A 71 -6.59 -7.15 -5.26
N SER A 72 -6.22 -6.18 -4.41
CA SER A 72 -5.58 -4.93 -4.83
C SER A 72 -4.23 -5.19 -5.53
N ILE A 73 -3.42 -6.10 -4.98
CA ILE A 73 -2.16 -6.55 -5.61
C ILE A 73 -2.39 -7.34 -6.89
N TYR A 74 -3.43 -8.17 -6.93
CA TYR A 74 -3.82 -8.88 -8.15
C TYR A 74 -4.19 -7.90 -9.28
N TYR A 75 -4.91 -6.82 -8.99
CA TYR A 75 -5.31 -5.84 -10.01
C TYR A 75 -4.13 -5.14 -10.68
N VAL A 76 -3.15 -4.68 -9.90
CA VAL A 76 -1.96 -4.01 -10.48
C VAL A 76 -1.11 -4.99 -11.28
N ASN A 77 -0.92 -6.23 -10.81
CA ASN A 77 -0.19 -7.27 -11.55
C ASN A 77 -0.83 -7.63 -12.90
N ASN A 78 -2.16 -7.53 -12.99
CA ASN A 78 -2.94 -7.93 -14.17
C ASN A 78 -3.43 -6.73 -15.00
N ASN A 79 -2.81 -5.55 -14.84
CA ASN A 79 -3.15 -4.33 -15.58
C ASN A 79 -4.64 -3.91 -15.47
N LYS A 80 -5.31 -4.27 -14.37
CA LYS A 80 -6.74 -3.94 -14.14
C LYS A 80 -6.94 -2.54 -13.56
N VAL A 81 -5.89 -1.98 -12.97
CA VAL A 81 -5.83 -0.61 -12.43
C VAL A 81 -4.55 0.06 -12.92
N ASP A 82 -4.52 1.38 -12.88
CA ASP A 82 -3.34 2.17 -13.24
C ASP A 82 -2.30 2.18 -12.12
N PHE A 83 -2.73 2.08 -10.86
CA PHE A 83 -1.84 1.85 -9.73
C PHE A 83 -2.55 1.30 -8.47
N HIS A 84 -1.74 0.77 -7.57
CA HIS A 84 -2.12 0.32 -6.23
C HIS A 84 -1.33 1.10 -5.17
N LEU A 85 -1.95 1.43 -4.05
CA LEU A 85 -1.27 1.92 -2.85
C LEU A 85 -2.06 1.50 -1.58
N PRO A 86 -1.42 1.35 -0.41
CA PRO A 86 0.01 1.41 -0.16
C PRO A 86 0.66 0.03 -0.33
N PHE A 87 1.96 -0.01 -0.66
CA PHE A 87 2.72 -1.25 -0.55
C PHE A 87 4.09 -1.06 0.09
N ILE A 88 4.47 -1.96 1.00
CA ILE A 88 5.80 -1.95 1.60
C ILE A 88 6.85 -2.39 0.57
N LYS A 89 8.00 -1.71 0.57
CA LYS A 89 9.17 -2.17 -0.17
C LYS A 89 10.05 -3.03 0.74
N ALA A 90 10.11 -4.32 0.46
CA ALA A 90 10.98 -5.24 1.19
C ALA A 90 12.44 -4.79 1.09
N ASN A 91 13.15 -4.76 2.23
CA ASN A 91 14.58 -4.42 2.27
C ASN A 91 15.45 -5.66 1.99
N ILE A 92 15.35 -6.13 0.74
CA ILE A 92 16.01 -7.33 0.26
C ILE A 92 17.55 -7.22 0.29
N LYS A 93 18.12 -6.04 0.02
CA LYS A 93 19.58 -5.86 -0.03
C LYS A 93 20.24 -5.97 1.35
N ALA A 94 19.57 -5.55 2.42
CA ALA A 94 20.06 -5.74 3.78
C ALA A 94 20.07 -7.22 4.21
N GLN A 95 19.21 -8.05 3.62
CA GLN A 95 19.11 -9.49 3.90
C GLN A 95 20.19 -10.29 3.16
N ALA A 96 20.47 -9.96 1.90
CA ALA A 96 21.53 -10.61 1.11
C ALA A 96 22.96 -10.35 1.63
N ASN A 97 23.19 -9.23 2.32
CA ASN A 97 24.48 -8.90 2.91
C ASN A 97 24.74 -9.60 4.26
N LYS A 98 23.78 -10.36 4.80
CA LYS A 98 23.95 -11.11 6.05
C LYS A 98 24.45 -12.55 5.87
N LYS A 99 24.26 -13.19 4.70
CA LYS A 99 24.87 -14.49 4.33
C LYS A 99 24.92 -14.67 2.80
N PRO A 100 25.93 -15.37 2.25
CA PRO A 100 26.01 -15.62 0.81
C PRO A 100 24.76 -16.34 0.28
N LEU A 101 24.35 -16.00 -0.95
CA LEU A 101 23.13 -16.46 -1.66
C LEU A 101 22.92 -18.01 -1.66
N GLY A 102 23.98 -18.78 -1.42
CA GLY A 102 23.96 -20.24 -1.29
C GLY A 102 23.31 -20.76 0.00
N HIS A 103 23.24 -19.96 1.07
CA HIS A 103 22.69 -20.36 2.39
C HIS A 103 21.29 -19.83 2.69
N LEU A 104 20.67 -19.09 1.77
CA LEU A 104 19.28 -18.67 1.92
C LEU A 104 18.39 -19.91 2.03
N LYS A 105 17.68 -20.06 3.15
CA LYS A 105 16.66 -21.11 3.34
C LYS A 105 15.71 -21.08 2.14
N SER A 106 15.22 -22.25 1.70
CA SER A 106 14.36 -22.40 0.51
C SER A 106 13.24 -21.34 0.42
N ALA A 107 12.62 -21.01 1.55
CA ALA A 107 11.58 -19.98 1.68
C ALA A 107 12.02 -18.59 1.19
N VAL A 108 13.23 -18.14 1.52
CA VAL A 108 13.75 -16.82 1.09
C VAL A 108 14.00 -16.81 -0.41
N ARG A 109 14.48 -17.92 -0.99
CA ARG A 109 14.65 -18.03 -2.45
C ARG A 109 13.31 -17.97 -3.19
N HIS A 110 12.25 -18.53 -2.61
CA HIS A 110 10.89 -18.44 -3.16
C HIS A 110 10.30 -17.03 -3.05
N GLN A 111 10.52 -16.33 -1.94
CA GLN A 111 10.14 -14.93 -1.73
C GLN A 111 10.78 -14.01 -2.78
N TYR A 112 12.09 -14.13 -2.97
CA TYR A 112 12.84 -13.39 -3.99
C TYR A 112 12.34 -13.67 -5.41
N LYS A 113 12.06 -14.94 -5.75
CA LYS A 113 11.48 -15.31 -7.06
C LYS A 113 10.08 -14.73 -7.26
N LYS A 114 9.23 -14.71 -6.21
CA LYS A 114 7.87 -14.17 -6.31
C LYS A 114 7.85 -12.65 -6.50
N GLN A 115 8.78 -11.93 -5.87
CA GLN A 115 8.96 -10.50 -6.14
C GLN A 115 9.55 -10.24 -7.53
N GLN A 116 10.49 -11.06 -8.01
CA GLN A 116 11.00 -10.93 -9.39
C GLN A 116 9.96 -11.27 -10.47
N ASN A 117 9.02 -12.15 -10.15
CA ASN A 117 7.93 -12.56 -11.06
C ASN A 117 6.72 -11.62 -11.00
N SER A 118 6.75 -10.56 -10.19
CA SER A 118 5.65 -9.59 -10.19
C SER A 118 5.67 -8.77 -11.48
N ASN A 119 4.49 -8.49 -12.02
CA ASN A 119 4.32 -7.68 -13.21
C ASN A 119 4.00 -6.22 -12.84
N PHE A 120 4.64 -5.74 -11.78
CA PHE A 120 4.54 -4.37 -11.30
C PHE A 120 5.93 -3.78 -11.01
N ILE A 121 5.99 -2.46 -10.93
CA ILE A 121 7.14 -1.69 -10.46
C ILE A 121 6.74 -0.86 -9.24
N TYR A 122 7.70 -0.59 -8.36
CA TYR A 122 7.54 0.35 -7.27
C TYR A 122 7.65 1.79 -7.80
N SER A 123 6.99 2.72 -7.11
CA SER A 123 7.27 4.14 -7.29
C SER A 123 8.73 4.46 -6.98
N ASP A 124 9.29 5.42 -7.72
CA ASP A 124 10.63 5.93 -7.44
C ASP A 124 10.63 6.56 -6.03
N GLU A 125 9.60 7.35 -5.76
CA GLU A 125 9.42 8.03 -4.47
C GLU A 125 8.75 7.18 -3.39
N THR A 126 9.13 7.46 -2.13
CA THR A 126 8.48 6.93 -0.92
C THR A 126 7.33 7.85 -0.51
N ILE A 127 6.12 7.32 -0.32
CA ILE A 127 4.97 8.14 0.10
C ILE A 127 5.04 8.46 1.59
N PHE A 128 5.39 7.49 2.43
CA PHE A 128 5.65 7.64 3.86
C PHE A 128 6.38 6.40 4.39
N HIS A 129 6.68 6.37 5.69
CA HIS A 129 7.22 5.18 6.33
C HIS A 129 6.23 4.59 7.33
N VAL A 130 6.21 3.27 7.44
CA VAL A 130 5.33 2.55 8.37
C VAL A 130 6.14 1.67 9.29
N ASN A 131 5.79 1.62 10.58
CA ASN A 131 6.38 0.69 11.52
C ASN A 131 5.58 -0.61 11.49
N PHE A 132 6.23 -1.70 11.14
CA PHE A 132 5.69 -3.03 11.40
C PHE A 132 6.12 -3.43 12.81
N VAL A 133 5.14 -3.89 13.58
CA VAL A 133 5.28 -4.25 14.99
C VAL A 133 4.96 -5.72 15.13
N LEU A 134 5.77 -6.41 15.93
CA LEU A 134 5.48 -7.76 16.40
C LEU A 134 4.57 -7.65 17.62
N PHE A 135 3.33 -8.09 17.43
CA PHE A 135 2.36 -8.30 18.49
C PHE A 135 2.50 -9.73 18.99
N SER A 136 2.69 -9.92 20.30
CA SER A 136 2.87 -11.24 20.90
C SER A 136 2.20 -11.30 22.27
N HIS A 137 2.04 -12.51 22.81
CA HIS A 137 1.50 -12.66 24.16
C HIS A 137 2.56 -12.27 25.20
N LYS A 138 2.20 -11.55 26.27
CA LYS A 138 3.12 -11.07 27.32
C LYS A 138 4.00 -12.18 27.92
N GLY A 139 3.41 -13.37 28.08
CA GLY A 139 4.10 -14.60 28.53
C GLY A 139 4.87 -15.39 27.47
N VAL A 140 5.09 -14.86 26.27
CA VAL A 140 5.87 -15.48 25.19
C VAL A 140 7.05 -14.57 24.87
N THR A 141 8.24 -15.15 24.71
CA THR A 141 9.43 -14.44 24.25
C THR A 141 9.79 -14.97 22.87
N ILE A 142 9.85 -14.06 21.89
CA ILE A 142 10.15 -14.39 20.50
C ILE A 142 11.55 -13.86 20.19
N ASP A 143 12.43 -14.72 19.68
CA ASP A 143 13.66 -14.26 19.06
C ASP A 143 13.35 -13.78 17.63
N ILE A 144 13.37 -12.46 17.45
CA ILE A 144 13.04 -11.81 16.19
C ILE A 144 13.98 -12.19 15.04
N ASN A 145 15.17 -12.74 15.35
CA ASN A 145 16.12 -13.20 14.36
C ASN A 145 15.83 -14.64 13.88
N ASN A 146 14.93 -15.34 14.56
CA ASN A 146 14.58 -16.73 14.30
C ASN A 146 13.06 -16.94 14.24
N LEU A 147 12.33 -16.04 13.56
CA LEU A 147 10.87 -16.07 13.47
C LEU A 147 10.29 -17.39 12.95
N GLN A 148 11.04 -18.13 12.13
CA GLN A 148 10.60 -19.42 11.60
C GLN A 148 10.40 -20.51 12.66
N ASP A 149 10.93 -20.31 13.88
CA ASP A 149 10.78 -21.24 14.99
C ASP A 149 9.46 -21.02 15.75
N TYR A 150 8.65 -20.03 15.31
CA TYR A 150 7.42 -19.58 15.95
C TYR A 150 6.24 -19.56 14.97
N LYS A 151 5.02 -19.67 15.51
CA LYS A 151 3.77 -19.51 14.75
C LYS A 151 3.43 -18.04 14.61
N ILE A 152 4.08 -17.36 13.67
CA ILE A 152 3.88 -15.93 13.39
C ILE A 152 2.96 -15.73 12.19
N GLU A 153 1.91 -14.94 12.38
CA GLU A 153 1.01 -14.50 11.31
C GLU A 153 1.40 -13.11 10.76
N THR A 154 1.03 -12.84 9.52
CA THR A 154 0.99 -11.48 8.92
C THR A 154 -0.16 -11.41 7.91
N ASP A 155 -0.35 -10.27 7.24
CA ASP A 155 -1.30 -10.23 6.12
C ASP A 155 -0.85 -11.20 5.02
N THR A 156 -1.77 -11.99 4.46
CA THR A 156 -1.45 -12.99 3.42
C THR A 156 -0.66 -12.38 2.24
N SER A 157 -0.91 -11.10 1.93
CA SER A 157 -0.25 -10.35 0.86
C SER A 157 1.20 -9.98 1.18
N HIS A 158 1.60 -10.00 2.46
CA HIS A 158 2.94 -9.68 2.94
C HIS A 158 3.84 -10.90 3.15
N ILE A 159 3.30 -12.12 3.22
CA ILE A 159 4.10 -13.35 3.34
C ILE A 159 5.28 -13.39 2.35
N PRO A 160 5.13 -13.02 1.07
CA PRO A 160 6.26 -13.07 0.13
C PRO A 160 7.39 -12.08 0.43
N TYR A 161 7.19 -11.15 1.36
CA TYR A 161 8.03 -9.99 1.59
C TYR A 161 8.56 -9.90 3.03
N LEU A 162 8.16 -10.84 3.91
CA LEU A 162 8.61 -10.94 5.30
C LEU A 162 9.35 -12.25 5.52
N GLU A 163 10.65 -12.17 5.78
CA GLU A 163 11.50 -13.33 6.03
C GLU A 163 11.08 -14.07 7.31
N GLY A 164 11.02 -15.40 7.26
CA GLY A 164 10.70 -16.24 8.42
C GLY A 164 9.23 -16.26 8.83
N VAL A 165 8.32 -15.62 8.08
CA VAL A 165 6.88 -15.63 8.34
C VAL A 165 6.15 -16.40 7.24
N GLU A 166 5.48 -17.49 7.60
CA GLU A 166 4.81 -18.38 6.63
C GLU A 166 3.28 -18.42 6.79
N MET A 167 2.72 -17.89 7.88
CA MET A 167 1.28 -17.89 8.13
C MET A 167 0.62 -16.57 7.71
N GLY A 168 -0.47 -16.68 6.95
CA GLY A 168 -1.28 -15.54 6.51
C GLY A 168 -2.58 -15.40 7.30
N SER A 169 -3.04 -14.17 7.43
CA SER A 169 -4.35 -13.81 7.95
C SER A 169 -4.89 -12.64 7.15
N ASP A 170 -6.20 -12.59 6.94
CA ASP A 170 -6.87 -11.45 6.29
C ASP A 170 -7.67 -10.62 7.32
N CYS A 171 -7.43 -10.85 8.63
CA CYS A 171 -8.16 -10.23 9.73
C CYS A 171 -7.24 -9.90 10.91
N ILE A 172 -6.86 -8.63 11.04
CA ILE A 172 -5.99 -8.12 12.12
C ILE A 172 -6.53 -8.51 13.52
N LEU A 173 -7.81 -8.22 13.79
CA LEU A 173 -8.41 -8.51 15.09
C LEU A 173 -8.47 -10.01 15.39
N CYS A 174 -8.65 -10.86 14.36
CA CYS A 174 -8.65 -12.30 14.50
C CYS A 174 -7.27 -12.79 14.93
N SER A 175 -6.19 -12.29 14.30
CA SER A 175 -4.81 -12.61 14.67
C SER A 175 -4.47 -12.15 16.09
N LEU A 176 -4.90 -10.95 16.49
CA LEU A 176 -4.73 -10.49 17.89
C LEU A 176 -5.44 -11.40 18.90
N LYS A 177 -6.66 -11.87 18.58
CA LYS A 177 -7.38 -12.84 19.43
C LYS A 177 -6.66 -14.18 19.50
N LYS A 178 -6.13 -14.69 18.37
CA LYS A 178 -5.33 -15.92 18.37
C LYS A 178 -4.11 -15.82 19.30
N ILE A 179 -3.41 -14.69 19.29
CA ILE A 179 -2.29 -14.44 20.22
C ILE A 179 -2.78 -14.41 21.67
N GLN A 180 -3.87 -13.69 21.96
CA GLN A 180 -4.44 -13.61 23.32
C GLN A 180 -4.74 -15.00 23.90
N TYR A 181 -5.20 -15.92 23.05
CA TYR A 181 -5.49 -17.31 23.43
C TYR A 181 -4.35 -18.29 23.12
N LYS A 182 -3.14 -17.79 22.82
CA LYS A 182 -1.93 -18.57 22.52
C LYS A 182 -2.11 -19.63 21.41
N MET A 183 -3.01 -19.37 20.45
CA MET A 183 -3.18 -20.19 19.25
C MET A 183 -2.06 -19.93 18.23
N THR A 184 -1.52 -18.71 18.23
CA THR A 184 -0.34 -18.26 17.49
C THR A 184 0.59 -17.53 18.44
N ASP A 185 1.89 -17.52 18.15
CA ASP A 185 2.89 -16.91 19.02
C ASP A 185 2.97 -15.39 18.80
N GLY A 186 2.75 -14.96 17.55
CA GLY A 186 2.76 -13.54 17.22
C GLY A 186 2.08 -13.18 15.91
N TYR A 187 1.99 -11.88 15.67
CA TYR A 187 1.43 -11.27 14.47
C TYR A 187 2.28 -10.05 14.12
N ILE A 188 2.75 -9.95 12.87
CA ILE A 188 3.55 -8.81 12.40
C ILE A 188 2.73 -8.01 11.40
N PHE A 189 2.44 -6.75 11.74
CA PHE A 189 1.73 -5.83 10.83
C PHE A 189 1.94 -4.36 11.22
N ALA A 190 1.42 -3.45 10.41
CA ALA A 190 1.51 -2.00 10.61
C ALA A 190 0.85 -1.55 11.93
N ASP A 191 1.60 -0.82 12.75
CA ASP A 191 1.12 -0.22 14.01
C ASP A 191 -0.09 0.69 13.78
N SER A 192 -0.03 1.55 12.76
CA SER A 192 -1.07 2.52 12.40
C SER A 192 -2.44 1.89 12.10
N SER A 193 -2.49 0.62 11.71
CA SER A 193 -3.75 -0.13 11.54
C SER A 193 -4.07 -1.05 12.72
N THR A 194 -3.07 -1.61 13.39
CA THR A 194 -3.29 -2.60 14.46
C THR A 194 -3.49 -1.98 15.84
N ASP A 195 -2.77 -0.90 16.16
CA ASP A 195 -2.82 -0.25 17.46
C ASP A 195 -4.22 0.28 17.82
N PRO A 196 -4.96 0.96 16.92
CA PRO A 196 -6.31 1.41 17.24
C PRO A 196 -7.24 0.24 17.61
N LEU A 197 -7.12 -0.88 16.91
CA LEU A 197 -7.89 -2.08 17.19
C LEU A 197 -7.49 -2.70 18.53
N LEU A 198 -6.19 -2.76 18.85
CA LEU A 198 -5.71 -3.28 20.12
C LEU A 198 -6.20 -2.41 21.30
N ARG A 199 -6.09 -1.08 21.19
CA ARG A 199 -6.55 -0.14 22.23
C ARG A 199 -8.06 -0.24 22.44
N TYR A 200 -8.83 -0.23 21.35
CA TYR A 200 -10.29 -0.35 21.38
C TYR A 200 -10.75 -1.66 22.03
N ASN A 201 -10.03 -2.75 21.79
CA ASN A 201 -10.35 -4.08 22.31
C ASN A 201 -9.51 -4.47 23.56
N SER A 202 -8.92 -3.50 24.26
CA SER A 202 -7.98 -3.74 25.37
C SER A 202 -8.53 -4.65 26.47
N LYS A 203 -9.82 -4.55 26.79
CA LYS A 203 -10.50 -5.43 27.75
C LYS A 203 -10.50 -6.91 27.33
N LEU A 204 -10.53 -7.17 26.02
CA LEU A 204 -10.54 -8.52 25.44
C LEU A 204 -9.13 -9.01 25.07
N LEU A 205 -8.17 -8.11 24.97
CA LEU A 205 -6.79 -8.38 24.53
C LEU A 205 -5.73 -7.94 25.57
N PRO A 206 -5.94 -8.15 26.89
CA PRO A 206 -5.08 -7.55 27.91
C PRO A 206 -3.64 -8.11 27.94
N SER A 207 -3.45 -9.29 27.36
CA SER A 207 -2.19 -10.03 27.41
C SER A 207 -1.34 -9.84 26.16
N ILE A 208 -1.68 -8.89 25.29
CA ILE A 208 -0.87 -8.55 24.13
C ILE A 208 0.22 -7.54 24.53
N LYS A 209 1.45 -7.79 24.09
CA LYS A 209 2.57 -6.84 24.07
C LYS A 209 2.98 -6.52 22.64
N ARG A 210 3.74 -5.45 22.48
CA ARG A 210 4.23 -4.92 21.22
C ARG A 210 5.74 -4.79 21.26
N GLU A 211 6.42 -5.05 20.16
CA GLU A 211 7.82 -4.69 19.96
C GLU A 211 8.04 -4.30 18.51
N LEU A 212 8.87 -3.29 18.26
CA LEU A 212 9.18 -2.88 16.89
C LEU A 212 9.84 -4.05 16.15
N TYR A 213 9.25 -4.44 15.02
CA TYR A 213 9.86 -5.42 14.12
C TYR A 213 10.78 -4.73 13.12
N GLN A 214 10.21 -3.84 12.29
CA GLN A 214 10.96 -3.12 11.27
C GLN A 214 10.17 -1.91 10.76
N ARG A 215 10.87 -0.83 10.39
CA ARG A 215 10.28 0.28 9.64
C ARG A 215 10.48 0.07 8.12
N PHE A 216 9.41 0.22 7.36
CA PHE A 216 9.40 0.04 5.90
C PHE A 216 9.14 1.34 5.16
N GLU A 217 9.78 1.48 3.98
CA GLU A 217 9.33 2.44 2.97
C GLU A 217 7.98 1.98 2.42
N VAL A 218 7.03 2.90 2.36
CA VAL A 218 5.75 2.69 1.68
C VAL A 218 5.82 3.32 0.29
N LYS A 219 5.39 2.56 -0.71
CA LYS A 219 5.44 2.88 -2.13
C LYS A 219 4.06 2.76 -2.78
N VAL A 220 3.95 3.33 -3.97
CA VAL A 220 2.88 3.04 -4.93
C VAL A 220 3.37 1.92 -5.85
N LEU A 221 2.48 1.03 -6.28
CA LEU A 221 2.77 0.04 -7.30
C LEU A 221 2.11 0.42 -8.62
N PHE A 222 2.86 0.34 -9.71
CA PHE A 222 2.36 0.53 -11.06
C PHE A 222 2.51 -0.75 -11.86
N PRO A 223 1.63 -1.07 -12.81
CA PRO A 223 1.87 -2.19 -13.71
C PRO A 223 3.16 -1.98 -14.51
N ASN A 224 3.93 -3.03 -14.78
CA ASN A 224 5.22 -2.94 -15.48
C ASN A 224 5.03 -2.77 -17.01
N THR A 225 4.33 -1.72 -17.39
CA THR A 225 4.04 -1.33 -18.78
C THR A 225 4.65 0.04 -19.08
N GLU A 226 4.65 0.45 -20.34
CA GLU A 226 5.06 1.82 -20.70
C GLU A 226 4.17 2.87 -20.03
N LYS A 227 2.85 2.67 -20.06
CA LYS A 227 1.87 3.52 -19.36
C LYS A 227 2.19 3.61 -17.86
N GLY A 228 2.45 2.48 -17.20
CA GLY A 228 2.78 2.44 -15.77
C GLY A 228 4.11 3.12 -15.44
N ARG A 229 5.14 2.96 -16.28
CA ARG A 229 6.43 3.66 -16.12
C ARG A 229 6.31 5.17 -16.31
N HIS A 230 5.49 5.61 -17.26
CA HIS A 230 5.20 7.04 -17.44
C HIS A 230 4.48 7.62 -16.22
N LEU A 231 3.42 6.94 -15.78
CA LEU A 231 2.64 7.38 -14.62
C LEU A 231 3.47 7.39 -13.33
N ASN A 232 4.38 6.43 -13.14
CA ASN A 232 5.34 6.46 -12.03
C ASN A 232 6.14 7.76 -12.01
N LYS A 233 6.69 8.20 -13.15
CA LYS A 233 7.46 9.46 -13.22
C LYS A 233 6.62 10.67 -12.82
N GLU A 234 5.39 10.75 -13.33
CA GLU A 234 4.47 11.85 -13.01
C GLU A 234 4.10 11.86 -11.52
N VAL A 235 3.68 10.72 -10.99
CA VAL A 235 3.29 10.57 -9.58
C VAL A 235 4.49 10.83 -8.65
N SER A 236 5.68 10.33 -9.01
CA SER A 236 6.90 10.54 -8.24
C SER A 236 7.34 12.01 -8.24
N ALA A 237 7.20 12.73 -9.35
CA ALA A 237 7.45 14.17 -9.40
C ALA A 237 6.51 14.94 -8.46
N ILE A 238 5.22 14.59 -8.45
CA ILE A 238 4.23 15.19 -7.56
C ILE A 238 4.53 14.89 -6.08
N ILE A 239 4.86 13.64 -5.75
CA ILE A 239 5.23 13.26 -4.38
C ILE A 239 6.45 14.07 -3.91
N THR A 240 7.43 14.26 -4.79
CA THR A 240 8.61 15.09 -4.52
C THR A 240 8.23 16.54 -4.22
N GLU A 241 7.41 17.15 -5.07
CA GLU A 241 6.88 18.50 -4.87
C GLU A 241 6.18 18.61 -3.51
N MET A 242 5.20 17.73 -3.25
CA MET A 242 4.44 17.71 -1.99
C MET A 242 5.35 17.54 -0.77
N ARG A 243 6.43 16.78 -0.89
CA ARG A 243 7.42 16.63 0.19
C ARG A 243 8.18 17.92 0.42
N THR A 244 8.66 18.57 -0.64
CA THR A 244 9.42 19.82 -0.53
C THR A 244 8.59 20.99 0.02
N THR A 245 7.28 21.00 -0.22
CA THR A 245 6.36 22.03 0.30
C THR A 245 5.80 21.71 1.69
N GLY A 246 6.07 20.51 2.23
CA GLY A 246 5.49 20.03 3.48
C GLY A 246 4.03 19.57 3.40
N GLU A 247 3.40 19.65 2.21
CA GLU A 247 2.03 19.19 1.96
C GLU A 247 1.89 17.68 2.23
N LEU A 248 2.90 16.88 1.84
CA LEU A 248 2.90 15.43 2.05
C LEU A 248 2.88 15.08 3.54
N THR A 249 3.73 15.74 4.34
CA THR A 249 3.80 15.56 5.79
C THR A 249 2.48 15.94 6.46
N LYS A 250 1.89 17.07 6.06
CA LYS A 250 0.59 17.49 6.58
C LYS A 250 -0.52 16.49 6.24
N LEU A 251 -0.50 15.95 5.03
CA LEU A 251 -1.51 15.01 4.55
C LEU A 251 -1.38 13.64 5.19
N LEU A 252 -0.18 13.18 5.51
CA LEU A 252 0.09 11.83 6.04
C LEU A 252 0.46 11.82 7.52
N SER A 253 0.23 12.91 8.25
CA SER A 253 0.68 13.10 9.64
C SER A 253 0.11 12.10 10.64
N SER A 254 -1.00 11.43 10.31
CA SER A 254 -1.62 10.41 11.16
C SER A 254 -1.04 9.01 10.97
N VAL A 255 -0.22 8.79 9.94
CA VAL A 255 0.32 7.46 9.60
C VAL A 255 1.83 7.43 9.40
N ASP A 256 2.50 8.55 9.10
CA ASP A 256 3.97 8.64 9.07
C ASP A 256 4.53 9.07 10.43
N LEU A 257 4.36 8.22 11.44
CA LEU A 257 4.78 8.50 12.80
C LEU A 257 6.04 7.70 13.19
N PRO A 258 6.89 8.24 14.09
CA PRO A 258 7.89 7.42 14.76
C PRO A 258 7.21 6.27 15.51
N TYR A 259 7.95 5.18 15.73
CA TYR A 259 7.44 4.10 16.57
C TYR A 259 7.28 4.60 18.01
N ASP A 260 6.11 4.34 18.59
CA ASP A 260 5.80 4.58 20.00
C ASP A 260 5.71 3.24 20.74
N ASP A 261 6.65 3.01 21.67
CA ASP A 261 6.77 1.80 22.49
C ASP A 261 5.80 1.80 23.69
N TRP A 262 4.57 2.22 23.43
CA TRP A 262 3.50 2.10 24.40
C TRP A 262 3.07 0.63 24.54
N GLN A 263 2.69 0.24 25.75
CA GLN A 263 2.15 -1.08 26.07
C GLN A 263 0.76 -0.94 26.70
N LEU A 264 -0.08 -1.97 26.55
CA LEU A 264 -1.31 -2.03 27.34
C LEU A 264 -0.95 -2.11 28.84
N PRO A 265 -1.67 -1.39 29.72
CA PRO A 265 -1.47 -1.47 31.16
C PRO A 265 -1.47 -2.92 31.64
N ALA A 266 -0.75 -3.21 32.73
CA ALA A 266 -0.93 -4.48 33.41
C ALA A 266 -2.38 -4.57 33.92
N ASN A 267 -3.04 -5.72 33.71
CA ASN A 267 -4.27 -6.00 34.42
C ASN A 267 -3.88 -6.24 35.88
N ASN A 268 -4.28 -5.32 36.76
CA ASN A 268 -4.32 -5.59 38.20
C ASN A 268 -5.42 -6.60 38.52
#